data_AF-A0A2T3RVD0-F1
#
_entry.id   AF-A0A2T3RVD0-F1
#
_cell.length_a   1.000
_cell.length_b   1.000
_cell.length_c   1.000
_cell.angle_alpha   90.00
_cell.angle_beta   90.00
_cell.angle_gamma   90.00
#
_symmetry.space_group_name_H-M   'P 1'
#
loop_
_entity.id
_entity.type
_entity.pdbx_description
1 polymer ?
#
loop_
_entity_poly.entity_id
_entity_poly.type
_entity_poly.pdbx_seq_one_letter_code
_entity_poly.pdbx_strand_id
1 'polypeptide(L)'
;MPADNGPYVYAVTKAPVLETEESQVIDLNSRIQEMSDPDTKMINAFASYAVQTENWQKSALQALRSDQKGLTPEKLLTLQDHVLNYNVEVSLVGTLARKIVAAVETLTRS
;
A
#
# COMPACT_ATOMS: atom_id res chain seq x y z
N MET A 1 -55.90 1.93 38.32
CA MET A 1 -55.33 0.56 38.25
C MET A 1 -56.38 -0.35 37.63
N PRO A 2 -56.03 -1.31 36.76
CA PRO A 2 -54.70 -1.63 36.24
C PRO A 2 -54.46 -1.08 34.83
N ALA A 3 -53.18 -0.84 34.53
CA ALA A 3 -52.66 -0.47 33.22
C ALA A 3 -52.36 -1.75 32.43
N ASP A 4 -52.91 -1.87 31.23
CA ASP A 4 -52.58 -2.91 30.27
C ASP A 4 -51.33 -2.48 29.48
N ASN A 5 -50.16 -2.78 30.05
CA ASN A 5 -48.85 -2.60 29.41
C ASN A 5 -48.49 -3.83 28.58
N GLY A 6 -49.31 -4.16 27.57
CA GLY A 6 -48.92 -5.10 26.52
C GLY A 6 -47.92 -4.45 25.55
N PRO A 7 -46.81 -5.11 25.18
CA PRO A 7 -45.83 -4.49 24.29
C PRO A 7 -46.39 -4.39 22.87
N TYR A 8 -46.51 -3.16 22.36
CA TYR A 8 -46.68 -2.91 20.93
C TYR A 8 -45.44 -3.46 20.20
N VAL A 9 -45.59 -4.63 19.59
CA VAL A 9 -44.58 -5.18 18.66
C VAL A 9 -44.65 -4.35 17.39
N TYR A 10 -43.81 -3.32 17.29
CA TYR A 10 -43.49 -2.71 16.02
C TYR A 10 -42.75 -3.77 15.20
N ALA A 11 -43.35 -4.21 14.09
CA ALA A 11 -42.63 -5.00 13.11
C ALA A 11 -41.44 -4.16 12.64
N VAL A 12 -40.23 -4.54 13.06
CA VAL A 12 -39.01 -4.03 12.46
C VAL A 12 -38.98 -4.58 11.05
N THR A 13 -39.54 -3.81 10.11
CA THR A 13 -39.21 -3.94 8.70
C THR A 13 -37.70 -3.84 8.65
N LYS A 14 -37.03 -4.97 8.36
CA LYS A 14 -35.59 -4.99 8.13
C LYS A 14 -35.32 -3.90 7.10
N ALA A 15 -34.68 -2.81 7.52
CA ALA A 15 -34.09 -1.89 6.58
C ALA A 15 -33.23 -2.74 5.62
N PRO A 16 -33.32 -2.54 4.30
CA PRO A 16 -32.32 -3.13 3.43
C PRO A 16 -30.98 -2.65 3.96
N VAL A 17 -30.17 -3.60 4.46
CA VAL A 17 -28.76 -3.36 4.70
C VAL A 17 -28.27 -2.87 3.35
N LEU A 18 -28.00 -1.56 3.23
CA LEU A 18 -27.19 -1.07 2.12
C LEU A 18 -25.93 -1.90 2.23
N GLU A 19 -25.77 -2.83 1.28
CA GLU A 19 -24.50 -3.46 0.98
C GLU A 19 -23.51 -2.30 0.98
N THR A 20 -22.67 -2.30 2.01
CA THR A 20 -21.57 -1.35 2.08
C THR A 20 -20.77 -1.67 0.85
N GLU A 21 -20.87 -0.82 -0.17
CA GLU A 21 -20.09 -0.98 -1.39
C GLU A 21 -18.66 -1.27 -0.93
N GLU A 22 -18.19 -2.48 -1.24
CA GLU A 22 -16.82 -2.85 -1.04
C GLU A 22 -16.01 -1.76 -1.74
N SER A 23 -15.45 -0.86 -0.94
CA SER A 23 -14.71 0.29 -1.45
C SER A 23 -13.67 -0.28 -2.39
N GLN A 24 -13.87 -0.07 -3.69
CA GLN A 24 -13.01 -0.63 -4.73
C GLN A 24 -11.58 -0.30 -4.32
N VAL A 25 -10.79 -1.33 -4.04
CA VAL A 25 -9.38 -1.15 -3.68
C VAL A 25 -8.72 -0.59 -4.93
N ILE A 26 -8.59 0.73 -4.99
CA ILE A 26 -8.05 1.43 -6.13
C ILE A 26 -6.58 1.01 -6.26
N ASP A 27 -6.24 0.28 -7.32
CA ASP A 27 -4.84 0.05 -7.66
C ASP A 27 -4.22 1.35 -8.18
N LEU A 28 -3.50 2.01 -7.28
CA LEU A 28 -2.81 3.26 -7.55
C LEU A 28 -1.77 3.09 -8.67
N ASN A 29 -1.17 1.91 -8.84
CA ASN A 29 -0.18 1.68 -9.88
C ASN A 29 -0.80 1.69 -11.28
N SER A 30 -1.95 1.03 -11.45
CA SER A 30 -2.71 1.08 -12.70
C SER A 30 -3.13 2.50 -13.07
N ARG A 31 -3.60 3.29 -12.09
CA ARG A 31 -3.98 4.70 -12.33
C ARG A 31 -2.80 5.59 -12.71
N ILE A 32 -1.62 5.36 -12.14
CA ILE A 32 -0.40 6.10 -12.50
C ILE A 32 0.04 5.74 -13.91
N GLN A 33 -0.16 4.49 -14.35
CA GLN A 33 0.19 4.08 -15.72
C GLN A 33 -0.69 4.78 -16.76
N GLU A 34 -1.97 4.98 -16.47
CA GLU A 34 -2.96 5.63 -17.33
C GLU A 34 -2.87 7.17 -17.35
N MET A 35 -2.03 7.78 -16.49
CA MET A 35 -1.84 9.23 -16.49
C MET A 35 -1.16 9.72 -17.78
N SER A 36 -1.79 10.72 -18.42
CA SER A 36 -1.32 11.33 -19.66
C SER A 36 -0.21 12.35 -19.46
N ASP A 37 -0.24 13.10 -18.35
CA ASP A 37 0.76 14.11 -18.03
C ASP A 37 2.02 13.45 -17.41
N PRO A 38 3.20 13.57 -18.06
CA PRO A 38 4.41 12.88 -17.62
C PRO A 38 4.93 13.39 -16.27
N ASP A 39 4.77 14.67 -15.95
CA ASP A 39 5.24 15.25 -14.68
C ASP A 39 4.38 14.75 -13.51
N THR A 40 3.06 14.80 -13.67
CA THR A 40 2.10 14.25 -12.69
C THR A 40 2.27 12.75 -12.54
N LYS A 41 2.52 12.03 -13.64
CA LYS A 41 2.83 10.59 -13.61
C LYS A 41 4.11 10.31 -12.82
N MET A 42 5.16 11.11 -13.01
CA MET A 42 6.42 10.96 -12.28
C MET A 42 6.26 11.23 -10.78
N ILE A 43 5.57 12.31 -10.41
CA ILE A 43 5.33 12.67 -9.00
C ILE A 43 4.55 11.57 -8.28
N ASN A 44 3.48 11.06 -8.90
CA ASN A 44 2.68 10.00 -8.29
C ASN A 44 3.42 8.65 -8.26
N ALA A 45 4.21 8.32 -9.28
CA ALA A 45 5.07 7.14 -9.26
C ALA A 45 6.07 7.20 -8.10
N PHE A 46 6.68 8.37 -7.86
CA PHE A 46 7.58 8.57 -6.73
C PHE A 46 6.86 8.46 -5.37
N ALA A 47 5.68 9.08 -5.23
CA ALA A 47 4.90 9.00 -4.01
C ALA A 47 4.47 7.56 -3.69
N SER A 48 3.98 6.81 -4.68
CA SER A 48 3.64 5.39 -4.52
C SER A 48 4.86 4.55 -4.15
N TYR A 49 6.00 4.81 -4.79
CA TYR A 49 7.25 4.14 -4.46
C TYR A 49 7.70 4.42 -3.02
N ALA A 50 7.59 5.66 -2.53
CA ALA A 50 7.93 6.02 -1.16
C ALA A 50 7.04 5.32 -0.13
N VAL A 51 5.71 5.29 -0.37
CA VAL A 51 4.75 4.58 0.49
C VAL A 51 5.02 3.08 0.49
N GLN A 52 5.30 2.49 -0.67
CA GLN A 52 5.65 1.08 -0.78
C GLN A 52 6.92 0.76 0.02
N THR A 53 7.99 1.54 -0.19
CA THR A 53 9.27 1.42 0.53
C THR A 53 9.07 1.46 2.05
N GLU A 54 8.25 2.39 2.55
CA GLU A 54 7.97 2.52 3.98
C GLU A 54 7.13 1.36 4.53
N ASN A 55 6.09 0.93 3.80
CA ASN A 55 5.26 -0.20 4.18
C ASN A 55 6.07 -1.50 4.28
N TRP A 56 7.01 -1.69 3.36
CA TRP A 56 7.91 -2.84 3.39
C TRP A 56 8.80 -2.83 4.63
N GLN A 57 9.44 -1.69 4.92
CA GLN A 57 10.27 -1.54 6.11
C GLN A 57 9.47 -1.79 7.40
N LYS A 58 8.25 -1.24 7.49
CA LYS A 58 7.35 -1.45 8.63
C LYS A 58 6.93 -2.91 8.78
N SER A 59 6.56 -3.57 7.68
CA SER A 59 6.18 -4.99 7.66
C SER A 59 7.34 -5.88 8.10
N ALA A 60 8.55 -5.63 7.61
CA ALA A 60 9.76 -6.34 7.99
C ALA A 60 10.07 -6.18 9.49
N LEU A 61 10.02 -4.94 10.00
CA LEU A 61 10.23 -4.67 11.42
C LEU A 61 9.15 -5.29 12.31
N GLN A 62 7.91 -5.31 11.85
CA GLN A 62 6.81 -5.96 12.57
C GLN A 62 7.00 -7.49 12.61
N ALA A 63 7.43 -8.10 11.51
CA ALA A 63 7.75 -9.53 11.45
C ALA A 63 8.90 -9.89 12.42
N LEU A 64 9.91 -9.02 12.53
CA LEU A 64 11.05 -9.20 13.46
C LEU A 64 10.69 -8.95 14.94
N ARG A 65 9.74 -8.04 15.21
CA ARG A 65 9.28 -7.71 16.57
C ARG A 65 8.19 -8.63 17.09
N SER A 66 7.59 -9.42 16.22
CA SER A 66 6.65 -10.46 16.62
C SER A 66 7.38 -11.45 17.53
N ASP A 67 6.79 -11.74 18.69
CA ASP A 67 7.34 -12.53 19.81
C ASP A 67 8.20 -13.74 19.38
N GLN A 68 9.17 -14.19 20.19
CA GLN A 68 10.13 -15.25 19.81
C GLN A 68 9.48 -16.56 19.30
N LYS A 69 8.22 -16.82 19.67
CA LYS A 69 7.41 -17.95 19.13
C LYS A 69 6.91 -17.76 17.70
N GLY A 70 6.95 -16.54 17.18
CA GLY A 70 6.51 -16.13 15.84
C GLY A 70 7.63 -16.08 14.80
N LEU A 71 8.91 -16.19 15.19
CA LEU A 71 10.05 -16.36 14.30
C LEU A 71 10.21 -17.84 13.94
N THR A 72 9.37 -18.34 13.04
CA THR A 72 9.61 -19.65 12.42
C THR A 72 10.63 -19.50 11.28
N PRO A 73 11.40 -20.54 10.95
CA PRO A 73 12.36 -20.50 9.83
C PRO A 73 11.72 -20.08 8.50
N GLU A 74 10.46 -20.46 8.27
CA GLU A 74 9.73 -20.12 7.05
C GLU A 74 9.46 -18.61 6.98
N LYS A 75 9.06 -18.00 8.08
CA LYS A 75 8.85 -16.54 8.15
C LYS A 75 10.17 -15.78 7.97
N LEU A 76 11.27 -16.30 8.52
CA LEU A 76 12.59 -15.70 8.32
C LEU A 76 13.08 -15.81 6.87
N LEU A 77 12.77 -16.90 6.17
CA LEU A 77 13.07 -17.04 4.75
C LEU A 77 12.28 -16.04 3.91
N THR A 78 10.96 -15.92 4.14
CA THR A 78 10.14 -14.92 3.43
C THR A 78 10.60 -13.49 3.72
N LEU A 79 11.04 -13.22 4.95
CA LEU A 79 11.59 -11.92 5.32
C LEU A 79 12.93 -11.65 4.62
N GLN A 80 13.78 -12.66 4.49
CA GLN A 80 15.04 -12.55 3.76
C GLN A 80 14.79 -12.22 2.28
N ASP A 81 13.85 -12.91 1.63
CA ASP A 81 13.48 -12.63 0.24
C ASP A 81 12.95 -11.20 0.09
N HIS A 82 12.09 -10.74 1.02
CA HIS A 82 11.60 -9.36 1.03
C HIS A 82 12.73 -8.32 1.21
N VAL A 83 13.69 -8.56 2.11
CA VAL A 83 14.83 -7.65 2.32
C VAL A 83 15.77 -7.62 1.10
N LEU A 84 15.98 -8.77 0.45
CA LEU A 84 16.78 -8.85 -0.78
C LEU A 84 16.12 -8.06 -1.91
N ASN A 85 14.82 -8.26 -2.15
CA ASN A 85 14.06 -7.55 -3.17
C ASN A 85 14.08 -6.03 -2.93
N TYR A 86 13.87 -5.60 -1.67
CA TYR A 86 13.98 -4.19 -1.28
C TYR A 86 15.35 -3.59 -1.67
N ASN A 87 16.45 -4.28 -1.33
CA ASN A 87 17.80 -3.78 -1.60
C ASN A 87 18.07 -3.66 -3.10
N VAL A 88 17.56 -4.60 -3.91
CA VAL A 88 17.70 -4.56 -5.36
C VAL A 88 16.91 -3.39 -5.94
N GLU A 89 15.65 -3.22 -5.55
CA GLU A 89 14.78 -2.15 -6.04
C GLU A 89 15.34 -0.76 -5.72
N VAL A 90 15.72 -0.51 -4.47
CA VAL A 90 16.29 0.78 -4.04
C VAL A 90 17.60 1.09 -4.77
N SER A 91 18.46 0.10 -4.94
CA SER A 91 19.74 0.27 -5.64
C SER A 91 19.54 0.57 -7.14
N LEU A 92 18.57 -0.09 -7.76
CA LEU A 92 18.25 0.10 -9.17
C LEU A 92 17.69 1.50 -9.42
N VAL A 93 16.73 1.95 -8.60
CA VAL A 93 16.14 3.30 -8.70
C VAL A 93 17.22 4.37 -8.54
N GLY A 94 18.07 4.26 -7.51
CA GLY A 94 19.15 5.21 -7.27
C GLY A 94 20.18 5.25 -8.42
N THR A 95 20.51 4.09 -8.98
CA THR A 95 21.44 4.00 -10.13
C THR A 95 20.84 4.61 -11.39
N LEU A 96 19.56 4.32 -11.67
CA LEU A 96 18.87 4.83 -12.84
C LEU A 96 18.71 6.34 -12.79
N ALA A 97 18.29 6.89 -11.64
CA ALA A 97 18.19 8.33 -11.43
C ALA A 97 19.53 9.03 -11.69
N ARG A 98 20.63 8.48 -11.15
CA ARG A 98 21.98 9.03 -11.37
C ARG A 98 22.38 9.01 -12.85
N LYS A 99 22.08 7.94 -13.59
CA LYS A 99 22.37 7.84 -15.02
C LYS A 99 21.56 8.82 -15.86
N ILE A 100 20.28 9.01 -15.55
CA ILE A 100 19.40 9.97 -16.24
C ILE A 100 19.93 11.39 -16.03
N VAL A 101 20.22 11.78 -14.79
CA VAL A 101 20.78 13.10 -14.49
C VAL A 101 22.10 13.32 -15.24
N ALA A 102 23.02 12.36 -15.20
CA ALA A 102 24.29 12.46 -15.94
C ALA A 102 24.10 12.62 -17.45
N ALA A 103 23.13 11.92 -18.04
CA ALA A 103 22.79 12.06 -19.45
C ALA A 103 22.23 13.45 -19.78
N VAL A 104 21.31 13.96 -18.95
CA VAL A 104 20.76 15.32 -19.10
C VAL A 104 21.85 16.38 -18.95
N GLU A 105 22.74 16.25 -17.98
CA GLU A 105 23.88 17.16 -17.79
C GLU A 105 24.83 17.16 -19.00
N THR A 106 25.05 15.98 -19.61
CA THR A 106 25.89 15.86 -20.80
C THR A 106 25.25 16.55 -22.01
N LEU A 107 23.95 16.38 -22.20
CA LEU A 107 23.19 16.96 -23.32
C LEU A 107 23.01 18.48 -23.19
N THR A 108 22.89 19.01 -21.97
CA THR A 108 22.66 20.44 -21.71
C THR A 108 23.94 21.27 -21.63
N ARG A 109 25.11 20.61 -21.49
CA ARG A 109 26.43 21.25 -21.47
C ARG A 109 27.14 21.22 -22.82
N SER A 110 26.71 20.38 -23.76
CA SER A 110 27.19 20.36 -25.17
C SER A 110 26.54 21.48 -25.98
#